data_AF-A0AAJ1IKZ0-F1
#
_entry.id   AF-A0AAJ1IKZ0-F1
#
_cell.length_a   1.000
_cell.length_b   1.000
_cell.length_c   1.000
_cell.angle_alpha   90.00
_cell.angle_beta   90.00
_cell.angle_gamma   90.00
#
_symmetry.space_group_name_H-M   'P 1'
#
loop_
_entity.id
_entity.type
_entity.pdbx_description
1 polymer ?
#
loop_
_entity_poly.entity_id
_entity_poly.type
_entity_poly.pdbx_seq_one_letter_code
_entity_poly.pdbx_strand_id
1 'polypeptide(L)'
;MNVEIELMTIHASKDKEADYVVLIGLLSDELPAEKPVDDILELLLPLKESYPDAEERRLFYVALTRAKNRVYLVYSPLDPSNFMKELESEEYNTCQHEIINGDFSQNPYFPACPECGRGVLSIKNGSHGPFVGCSKFPVCKHTENICSFCRSGILEKKGENLACTNCQVAIPVCPKCGGDLLIREGKYGQFLGCSNYRSDDVISCNYTRKI
;
A
#
# COMPACT_ATOMS: atom_id res chain seq x y z
N MET A 1 -26.15 -9.24 21.64
CA MET A 1 -25.36 -10.05 20.67
C MET A 1 -23.95 -9.50 20.77
N ASN A 2 -23.03 -10.23 21.42
CA ASN A 2 -21.65 -9.80 21.54
C ASN A 2 -20.88 -10.39 20.36
N VAL A 3 -20.20 -9.55 19.60
CA VAL A 3 -19.27 -9.99 18.56
C VAL A 3 -17.88 -9.91 19.18
N GLU A 4 -17.19 -11.05 19.22
CA GLU A 4 -15.79 -11.12 19.65
C GLU A 4 -14.88 -10.93 18.43
N ILE A 5 -13.90 -10.03 18.55
CA ILE A 5 -12.97 -9.70 17.47
C ILE A 5 -11.55 -10.00 17.97
N GLU A 6 -10.85 -10.91 17.28
CA GLU A 6 -9.44 -11.21 17.53
C GLU A 6 -8.58 -10.72 16.35
N LEU A 7 -7.48 -10.03 16.66
CA LEU A 7 -6.48 -9.62 15.67
C LEU A 7 -5.27 -10.54 15.75
N MET A 8 -4.85 -11.09 14.62
CA MET A 8 -3.67 -11.96 14.52
C MET A 8 -3.10 -11.96 13.11
N THR A 9 -1.85 -12.37 12.96
CA THR A 9 -1.24 -12.61 11.64
C THR A 9 -1.71 -13.94 11.05
N ILE A 10 -1.62 -14.11 9.73
CA ILE A 10 -1.99 -15.37 9.07
C ILE A 10 -1.14 -16.55 9.60
N HIS A 11 0.13 -16.29 9.93
CA HIS A 11 1.00 -17.29 10.54
C HIS A 11 0.50 -17.77 11.91
N ALA A 12 -0.04 -16.85 12.72
CA ALA A 12 -0.58 -17.17 14.04
C ALA A 12 -1.96 -17.83 13.99
N SER A 13 -2.67 -17.77 12.85
CA SER A 13 -4.01 -18.32 12.69
C SER A 13 -4.05 -19.77 12.19
N LYS A 14 -2.90 -20.42 11.95
CA LYS A 14 -2.81 -21.75 11.30
C LYS A 14 -3.66 -22.86 11.91
N ASP A 15 -3.93 -22.79 13.21
CA ASP A 15 -4.70 -23.79 13.96
C ASP A 15 -6.00 -23.23 14.56
N LYS A 16 -6.44 -22.06 14.09
CA LYS A 16 -7.68 -21.39 14.54
C LYS A 16 -8.71 -21.34 13.41
N GLU A 17 -9.99 -21.28 13.76
CA GLU A 17 -11.08 -21.06 12.81
C GLU A 17 -12.04 -20.01 13.37
N ALA A 18 -12.73 -19.30 12.48
CA ALA A 18 -13.75 -18.31 12.83
C ALA A 18 -14.95 -18.42 11.89
N ASP A 19 -16.13 -17.98 12.34
CA ASP A 19 -17.30 -17.92 11.46
C ASP A 19 -17.09 -16.95 10.29
N TYR A 20 -16.42 -15.83 10.58
CA TYR A 20 -16.06 -14.80 9.63
C TYR A 20 -14.58 -14.45 9.76
N VAL A 21 -13.90 -14.28 8.63
CA VAL A 21 -12.50 -13.83 8.58
C VAL A 21 -12.45 -12.54 7.78
N VAL A 22 -11.77 -11.52 8.31
CA VAL A 22 -11.48 -10.27 7.61
C VAL A 22 -9.98 -10.20 7.38
N LEU A 23 -9.56 -10.27 6.12
CA LEU A 23 -8.16 -10.13 5.73
C LEU A 23 -7.90 -8.69 5.30
N ILE A 24 -6.91 -8.08 5.95
CA ILE A 24 -6.39 -6.74 5.69
C ILE A 24 -4.93 -6.84 5.27
N GLY A 25 -4.32 -5.75 4.78
CA GLY A 25 -2.91 -5.73 4.39
C GLY A 25 -2.63 -6.47 3.08
N LEU A 26 -3.63 -6.59 2.20
CA LEU A 26 -3.50 -7.23 0.88
C LEU A 26 -2.89 -6.26 -0.14
N LEU A 27 -1.69 -5.75 0.17
CA LEU A 27 -0.95 -4.75 -0.60
C LEU A 27 0.20 -5.40 -1.39
N SER A 28 0.65 -4.75 -2.46
CA SER A 28 1.61 -5.35 -3.41
C SER A 28 2.98 -5.70 -2.83
N ASP A 29 3.41 -5.04 -1.76
CA ASP A 29 4.68 -5.23 -1.05
C ASP A 29 4.54 -5.93 0.32
N GLU A 30 3.30 -6.12 0.81
CA GLU A 30 3.02 -6.81 2.08
C GLU A 30 2.70 -8.29 1.86
N LEU A 31 2.01 -8.62 0.76
CA LEU A 31 1.68 -9.99 0.41
C LEU A 31 1.69 -10.16 -1.12
N PRO A 32 2.55 -11.02 -1.68
CA PRO A 32 3.57 -11.84 -1.02
C PRO A 32 4.70 -11.01 -0.39
N ALA A 33 5.08 -11.33 0.84
CA ALA A 33 6.18 -10.65 1.52
C ALA A 33 7.54 -11.11 0.94
N GLU A 34 8.34 -10.17 0.44
CA GLU A 34 9.72 -10.46 0.03
C GLU A 34 10.59 -10.64 1.28
N LYS A 35 11.13 -11.85 1.46
CA LYS A 35 12.12 -12.12 2.51
C LYS A 35 13.50 -11.78 1.96
N PRO A 36 14.22 -10.79 2.52
CA PRO A 36 15.64 -10.64 2.19
C PRO A 36 16.36 -11.87 2.72
N VAL A 37 16.92 -12.67 1.82
CA VAL A 37 17.72 -13.84 2.17
C VAL A 37 19.16 -13.54 1.82
N ASP A 38 20.09 -13.70 2.76
CA ASP A 38 21.52 -13.66 2.45
C ASP A 38 21.88 -14.84 1.54
N ASP A 39 22.81 -14.63 0.59
CA ASP A 39 23.26 -15.64 -0.39
C ASP A 39 23.67 -16.97 0.27
N ILE A 40 24.23 -16.92 1.48
CA ILE A 40 24.63 -18.10 2.24
C ILE A 40 23.42 -18.84 2.83
N LEU A 41 22.42 -18.10 3.32
CA LEU A 41 21.19 -18.70 3.84
C LEU A 41 20.38 -19.34 2.71
N GLU A 42 20.37 -18.75 1.52
CA GLU A 42 19.68 -19.32 0.36
C GLU A 42 20.20 -20.72 0.01
N LEU A 43 21.52 -20.96 0.14
CA LEU A 43 22.13 -22.28 -0.04
C LEU A 43 21.70 -23.33 1.01
N LEU A 44 21.25 -22.87 2.19
CA LEU A 44 20.79 -23.74 3.28
C LEU A 44 19.27 -23.97 3.24
N LEU A 45 18.54 -23.14 2.48
CA LEU A 45 17.11 -23.29 2.31
C LEU A 45 16.77 -24.43 1.33
N PRO A 46 15.58 -25.03 1.47
CA PRO A 46 15.06 -25.94 0.47
C PRO A 46 15.04 -25.28 -0.92
N LEU A 47 15.21 -26.09 -1.97
CA LEU A 47 15.06 -25.61 -3.35
C LEU A 47 13.71 -24.89 -3.48
N LYS A 48 13.77 -23.64 -3.95
CA LYS A 48 12.58 -22.84 -4.21
C LYS A 48 11.66 -23.60 -5.17
N GLU A 49 10.39 -23.66 -4.82
CA GLU A 49 9.39 -24.29 -5.67
C GLU A 49 9.29 -23.59 -7.03
N SER A 50 8.91 -24.34 -8.06
CA SER A 50 8.78 -23.83 -9.42
C SER A 50 7.64 -22.82 -9.59
N TYR A 51 6.68 -22.82 -8.65
CA TYR A 51 5.54 -21.92 -8.69
C TYR A 51 5.85 -20.60 -7.97
N PRO A 52 5.57 -19.43 -8.58
CA PRO A 52 5.87 -18.12 -7.99
C PRO A 52 5.24 -17.97 -6.61
N ASP A 53 6.03 -17.50 -5.63
CA ASP A 53 5.56 -17.19 -4.27
C ASP A 53 4.80 -18.33 -3.57
N ALA A 54 5.15 -19.58 -3.87
CA ALA A 54 4.42 -20.77 -3.41
C ALA A 54 4.19 -20.82 -1.89
N GLU A 55 5.18 -20.43 -1.08
CA GLU A 55 5.03 -20.35 0.37
C GLU A 55 3.96 -19.33 0.81
N GLU A 56 4.03 -18.10 0.28
CA GLU A 56 3.10 -17.02 0.63
C GLU A 56 1.70 -17.27 0.05
N ARG A 57 1.59 -17.98 -1.08
CA ARG A 57 0.31 -18.46 -1.62
C ARG A 57 -0.35 -19.48 -0.72
N ARG A 58 0.42 -20.43 -0.17
CA ARG A 58 -0.11 -21.38 0.81
C ARG A 58 -0.58 -20.66 2.07
N LEU A 59 0.15 -19.64 2.50
CA LEU A 59 -0.24 -18.79 3.61
C LEU A 59 -1.57 -18.08 3.31
N PHE A 60 -1.69 -17.44 2.15
CA PHE A 60 -2.92 -16.79 1.72
C PHE A 60 -4.11 -17.76 1.64
N TYR A 61 -3.92 -18.95 1.05
CA TYR A 61 -4.92 -20.02 1.02
C TYR A 61 -5.34 -20.47 2.44
N VAL A 62 -4.38 -20.62 3.36
CA VAL A 62 -4.66 -20.93 4.77
C VAL A 62 -5.57 -19.87 5.36
N ALA A 63 -5.33 -18.59 5.09
CA ALA A 63 -6.14 -17.48 5.58
C ALA A 63 -7.59 -17.54 5.06
N LEU A 64 -7.77 -17.79 3.75
CA LEU A 64 -9.08 -17.93 3.12
C LEU A 64 -9.87 -19.11 3.69
N THR A 65 -9.20 -20.19 4.03
CA THR A 65 -9.84 -21.42 4.51
C THR A 65 -10.14 -21.44 6.01
N ARG A 66 -9.77 -20.40 6.77
CA ARG A 66 -10.12 -20.29 8.21
C ARG A 66 -11.56 -19.85 8.49
N ALA A 67 -12.28 -19.35 7.48
CA ALA A 67 -13.67 -18.92 7.64
C ALA A 67 -14.65 -20.06 7.42
N LYS A 68 -15.61 -20.24 8.33
CA LYS A 68 -16.70 -21.22 8.16
C LYS A 68 -17.80 -20.70 7.24
N ASN A 69 -18.10 -19.40 7.29
CA ASN A 69 -19.21 -18.81 6.54
C ASN A 69 -18.73 -17.88 5.42
N ARG A 70 -17.93 -16.86 5.72
CA ARG A 70 -17.51 -15.87 4.71
C ARG A 70 -16.16 -15.24 5.05
N VAL A 71 -15.35 -15.03 4.02
CA VAL A 71 -14.13 -14.22 4.08
C VAL A 71 -14.42 -12.86 3.47
N TYR A 72 -13.94 -11.80 4.14
CA TYR A 72 -13.92 -10.45 3.62
C TYR A 72 -12.47 -10.08 3.31
N LEU A 73 -12.20 -9.66 2.07
CA LEU A 73 -10.90 -9.21 1.61
C LEU A 73 -10.95 -7.69 1.51
N VAL A 74 -10.18 -7.01 2.35
CA VAL A 74 -10.18 -5.55 2.43
C VAL A 74 -8.84 -5.06 1.91
N TYR A 75 -8.87 -4.34 0.79
CA TYR A 75 -7.68 -3.83 0.13
C TYR A 75 -7.96 -2.49 -0.57
N SER A 76 -6.89 -1.78 -0.91
CA SER A 76 -6.95 -0.54 -1.67
C SER A 76 -6.83 -0.84 -3.17
N PRO A 77 -7.74 -0.38 -4.04
CA PRO A 77 -7.63 -0.58 -5.48
C PRO A 77 -6.44 0.17 -6.10
N LEU A 78 -5.82 1.10 -5.37
CA LEU A 78 -4.60 1.76 -5.82
C LEU A 78 -3.37 0.85 -5.75
N ASP A 79 -3.37 -0.11 -4.83
CA ASP A 79 -2.20 -0.95 -4.53
C ASP A 79 -2.56 -2.42 -4.21
N PRO A 80 -3.34 -3.12 -5.05
CA PRO A 80 -3.74 -4.48 -4.74
C PRO A 80 -2.54 -5.44 -4.80
N SER A 81 -2.51 -6.38 -3.85
CA SER A 81 -1.67 -7.58 -3.91
C SER A 81 -1.81 -8.29 -5.26
N ASN A 82 -0.74 -8.95 -5.71
CA ASN A 82 -0.80 -9.79 -6.92
C ASN A 82 -1.84 -10.91 -6.79
N PHE A 83 -2.07 -11.44 -5.58
CA PHE A 83 -3.13 -12.43 -5.34
C PHE A 83 -4.53 -11.85 -5.54
N MET A 84 -4.73 -10.55 -5.29
CA MET A 84 -6.01 -9.89 -5.59
C MET A 84 -6.23 -9.74 -7.09
N LYS A 85 -5.20 -9.28 -7.81
CA LYS A 85 -5.26 -9.19 -9.27
C LYS A 85 -5.60 -10.54 -9.92
N GLU A 86 -5.09 -11.64 -9.35
CA GLU A 86 -5.38 -12.99 -9.81
C GLU A 86 -6.82 -13.43 -9.51
N LEU A 87 -7.31 -13.25 -8.28
CA LEU A 87 -8.69 -13.62 -7.91
C LEU A 87 -9.76 -12.84 -8.70
N GLU A 88 -9.39 -11.64 -9.13
CA GLU A 88 -10.24 -10.72 -9.91
C GLU A 88 -10.10 -10.90 -11.42
N SER A 89 -9.19 -11.77 -11.86
CA SER A 89 -9.07 -12.08 -13.28
C SER A 89 -10.31 -12.81 -13.81
N GLU A 90 -10.55 -12.70 -15.12
CA GLU A 90 -11.67 -13.32 -15.81
C GLU A 90 -11.72 -14.85 -15.64
N GLU A 91 -10.58 -15.47 -15.34
CA GLU A 91 -10.44 -16.91 -15.13
C GLU A 91 -11.15 -17.40 -13.85
N TYR A 92 -11.15 -16.60 -12.78
CA TYR A 92 -11.71 -16.99 -11.50
C TYR A 92 -13.03 -16.27 -11.20
N ASN A 93 -13.10 -14.96 -11.41
CA ASN A 93 -14.29 -14.11 -11.17
C ASN A 93 -15.10 -14.51 -9.91
N THR A 94 -14.40 -14.71 -8.80
CA THR A 94 -14.97 -15.34 -7.58
C THR A 94 -15.45 -14.35 -6.52
N CYS A 95 -15.08 -13.07 -6.63
CA CYS A 95 -15.31 -12.08 -5.59
C CYS A 95 -16.56 -11.23 -5.85
N GLN A 96 -17.34 -10.98 -4.79
CA GLN A 96 -18.37 -9.94 -4.78
C GLN A 96 -17.78 -8.69 -4.13
N HIS A 97 -17.85 -7.55 -4.82
CA HIS A 97 -17.25 -6.29 -4.37
C HIS A 97 -18.27 -5.43 -3.65
N GLU A 98 -17.91 -5.02 -2.44
CA GLU A 98 -18.65 -4.05 -1.63
C GLU A 98 -17.71 -2.86 -1.35
N ILE A 99 -18.14 -1.64 -1.72
CA ILE A 99 -17.34 -0.42 -1.50
C ILE A 99 -17.68 0.15 -0.13
N ILE A 100 -16.67 0.27 0.72
CA ILE A 100 -16.81 0.83 2.07
C ILE A 100 -16.32 2.29 2.04
N ASN A 101 -17.19 3.24 2.39
CA ASN A 101 -16.88 4.67 2.49
C ASN A 101 -16.40 5.35 1.19
N GLY A 102 -17.04 5.10 0.04
CA GLY A 102 -16.75 5.82 -1.20
C GLY A 102 -17.88 5.76 -2.23
N ASP A 103 -18.17 6.90 -2.88
CA ASP A 103 -19.03 7.00 -4.06
C ASP A 103 -18.20 6.83 -5.33
N PHE A 104 -17.82 5.59 -5.66
CA PHE A 104 -17.14 5.30 -6.93
C PHE A 104 -18.14 4.79 -7.95
N SER A 105 -18.74 5.72 -8.70
CA SER A 105 -19.81 5.40 -9.63
C SER A 105 -19.38 4.62 -10.89
N GLN A 106 -18.09 4.38 -11.18
CA GLN A 106 -17.64 3.43 -12.22
C GLN A 106 -16.24 2.85 -11.96
N ASN A 107 -16.14 1.52 -12.12
CA ASN A 107 -14.96 0.64 -12.05
C ASN A 107 -14.14 0.68 -10.73
N PRO A 108 -14.39 -0.25 -9.79
CA PRO A 108 -13.74 -0.27 -8.47
C PRO A 108 -12.27 -0.71 -8.52
N TYR A 109 -11.79 -1.29 -9.62
CA TYR A 109 -10.47 -1.93 -9.70
C TYR A 109 -9.35 -0.95 -9.98
N PHE A 110 -9.67 0.18 -10.62
CA PHE A 110 -8.71 1.22 -10.91
C PHE A 110 -9.42 2.56 -11.05
N PRO A 111 -9.14 3.56 -10.19
CA PRO A 111 -9.77 4.86 -10.34
C PRO A 111 -9.42 5.42 -11.70
N ALA A 112 -10.45 5.73 -12.48
CA ALA A 112 -10.28 6.36 -13.79
C ALA A 112 -9.54 7.68 -13.60
N CYS A 113 -8.56 7.95 -14.46
CA CYS A 113 -7.80 9.18 -14.41
C CYS A 113 -8.75 10.38 -14.60
N PRO A 114 -8.82 11.33 -13.65
CA PRO A 114 -9.75 12.47 -13.73
C PRO A 114 -9.39 13.42 -14.88
N GLU A 115 -8.14 13.42 -15.34
CA GLU A 115 -7.68 14.27 -16.44
C GLU A 115 -8.14 13.75 -17.82
N CYS A 116 -8.02 12.44 -18.07
CA CYS A 116 -8.23 11.88 -19.41
C CYS A 116 -9.43 10.93 -19.54
N GLY A 117 -10.01 10.48 -18.42
CA GLY A 117 -11.16 9.58 -18.33
C GLY A 117 -10.96 8.17 -18.94
N ARG A 118 -9.80 7.91 -19.55
CA ARG A 118 -9.50 6.68 -20.31
C ARG A 118 -8.36 5.86 -19.70
N GLY A 119 -7.45 6.53 -18.99
CA GLY A 119 -6.36 5.87 -18.29
C GLY A 119 -6.80 5.45 -16.90
N VAL A 120 -6.08 4.49 -16.35
CA VAL A 120 -6.25 4.03 -14.97
C VAL A 120 -5.14 4.60 -14.11
N LEU A 121 -5.46 4.97 -12.88
CA LEU A 121 -4.50 5.43 -11.90
C LEU A 121 -3.84 4.24 -11.20
N SER A 122 -2.51 4.24 -11.14
CA SER A 122 -1.72 3.21 -10.46
C SER A 122 -0.60 3.85 -9.64
N ILE A 123 -0.23 3.23 -8.53
CA ILE A 123 0.95 3.66 -7.77
C ILE A 123 2.22 3.44 -8.60
N LYS A 124 3.12 4.43 -8.54
CA LYS A 124 4.45 4.44 -9.15
C LYS A 124 5.44 4.93 -8.11
N ASN A 125 6.66 4.42 -8.17
CA ASN A 125 7.74 4.87 -7.31
C ASN A 125 8.48 6.03 -7.97
N GLY A 126 8.53 7.18 -7.27
CA GLY A 126 9.26 8.35 -7.69
C GLY A 126 10.45 8.65 -6.78
N SER A 127 11.27 9.60 -7.20
CA SER A 127 12.40 10.11 -6.41
C SER A 127 12.03 10.72 -5.07
N HIS A 128 10.77 11.10 -4.89
CA HIS A 128 10.24 11.78 -3.70
C HIS A 128 9.24 10.92 -2.92
N GLY A 129 9.17 9.62 -3.21
CA GLY A 129 8.19 8.70 -2.63
C GLY A 129 7.20 8.15 -3.67
N PRO A 130 6.29 7.27 -3.22
CA PRO A 130 5.26 6.73 -4.09
C PRO A 130 4.24 7.81 -4.45
N PHE A 131 3.80 7.79 -5.70
CA PHE A 131 2.78 8.69 -6.23
C PHE A 131 1.84 7.90 -7.13
N VAL A 132 0.63 8.37 -7.32
CA VAL A 132 -0.31 7.78 -8.28
C VAL A 132 -0.14 8.49 -9.61
N GLY A 133 -0.02 7.73 -10.70
CA GLY A 133 0.10 8.28 -12.03
C GLY A 133 -0.79 7.57 -13.03
N CYS A 134 -1.18 8.28 -14.08
CA CYS A 134 -1.95 7.69 -15.17
C CYS A 134 -1.15 6.59 -15.91
N SER A 135 -1.81 5.47 -16.20
CA SER A 135 -1.25 4.37 -17.01
C SER A 135 -0.95 4.77 -18.45
N LYS A 136 -1.59 5.83 -18.94
CA LYS A 136 -1.44 6.34 -20.31
C LYS A 136 -0.31 7.36 -20.47
N PHE A 137 0.59 7.46 -19.50
CA PHE A 137 1.83 8.22 -19.65
C PHE A 137 2.64 7.68 -20.86
N PRO A 138 3.21 8.53 -21.73
CA PRO A 138 3.38 9.98 -21.63
C PRO A 138 2.23 10.83 -22.20
N VAL A 139 1.17 10.22 -22.75
CA VAL A 139 0.04 10.93 -23.38
C VAL A 139 -0.80 11.70 -22.36
N CYS A 140 -0.99 11.13 -21.17
CA CYS A 140 -1.60 11.80 -20.02
C CYS A 140 -0.56 11.89 -18.90
N LYS A 141 -0.34 13.10 -18.38
CA LYS A 141 0.70 13.40 -17.39
C LYS A 141 0.15 13.58 -15.97
N HIS A 142 -1.13 13.30 -15.75
CA HIS A 142 -1.75 13.32 -14.44
C HIS A 142 -0.96 12.51 -13.40
N THR A 143 -0.67 13.16 -12.28
CA THR A 143 -0.03 12.58 -11.10
C THR A 143 -0.60 13.18 -9.83
N GLU A 144 -0.79 12.35 -8.80
CA GLU A 144 -1.22 12.77 -7.48
C GLU A 144 -0.31 12.17 -6.39
N ASN A 145 -0.08 12.94 -5.33
CA ASN A 145 0.66 12.45 -4.17
C ASN A 145 -0.29 11.62 -3.30
N ILE A 146 0.17 10.44 -2.92
CA ILE A 146 -0.60 9.56 -2.03
C ILE A 146 -0.03 9.56 -0.63
N CYS A 147 -0.87 9.19 0.33
CA CYS A 147 -0.45 9.05 1.71
C CYS A 147 0.49 7.85 1.88
N SER A 148 1.74 8.10 2.29
CA SER A 148 2.72 7.05 2.58
C SER A 148 2.35 6.14 3.75
N PHE A 149 1.35 6.51 4.57
CA PHE A 149 0.93 5.71 5.73
C PHE A 149 -0.17 4.71 5.37
N CYS A 150 -1.23 5.14 4.67
CA CYS A 150 -2.35 4.25 4.34
C CYS A 150 -2.37 3.79 2.88
N ARG A 151 -1.59 4.43 1.99
CA ARG A 151 -1.51 4.13 0.54
C ARG A 151 -2.85 4.07 -0.19
N SER A 152 -3.86 4.66 0.43
CA SER A 152 -5.27 4.57 0.01
C SER A 152 -5.93 5.94 -0.10
N GLY A 153 -5.31 6.97 0.45
CA GLY A 153 -5.81 8.34 0.39
C GLY A 153 -4.89 9.27 -0.38
N ILE A 154 -5.49 10.29 -0.98
CA ILE A 154 -4.80 11.37 -1.68
C ILE A 154 -4.40 12.44 -0.65
N LEU A 155 -3.24 13.06 -0.87
CA LEU A 155 -2.75 14.15 -0.04
C LEU A 155 -3.23 15.49 -0.58
N GLU A 156 -4.04 16.19 0.21
CA GLU A 156 -4.55 17.52 -0.12
C GLU A 156 -3.87 18.59 0.75
N LYS A 157 -3.60 19.75 0.16
CA LYS A 157 -3.00 20.86 0.91
C LYS A 157 -4.00 21.51 1.87
N LYS A 158 -3.73 21.44 3.17
CA LYS A 158 -4.47 22.14 4.23
C LYS A 158 -3.51 23.05 5.01
N GLY A 159 -3.44 24.32 4.59
CA GLY A 159 -2.52 25.30 5.16
C GLY A 159 -1.05 24.95 4.89
N GLU A 160 -0.26 24.78 5.95
CA GLU A 160 1.16 24.39 5.88
C GLU A 160 1.38 22.86 5.88
N ASN A 161 0.31 22.07 5.91
CA ASN A 161 0.37 20.61 5.93
C ASN A 161 -0.34 20.00 4.72
N LEU A 162 0.02 18.77 4.38
CA LEU A 162 -0.78 17.87 3.56
C LEU A 162 -1.66 17.02 4.48
N ALA A 163 -2.93 16.88 4.16
CA ALA A 163 -3.86 16.02 4.88
C ALA A 163 -4.31 14.87 3.98
N CYS A 164 -4.24 13.65 4.50
CA CYS A 164 -4.77 12.48 3.80
C CYS A 164 -6.30 12.47 3.84
N THR A 165 -6.94 12.25 2.68
CA THR A 165 -8.40 12.15 2.56
C THR A 165 -8.98 10.90 3.23
N ASN A 166 -8.16 9.87 3.47
CA ASN A 166 -8.61 8.60 4.05
C ASN A 166 -8.27 8.49 5.55
N CYS A 167 -6.98 8.44 5.91
CA CYS A 167 -6.58 8.25 7.32
C CYS A 167 -6.38 9.56 8.11
N GLN A 168 -6.64 10.72 7.50
CA GLN A 168 -6.55 12.05 8.14
C GLN A 168 -5.19 12.43 8.74
N VAL A 169 -4.12 11.68 8.43
CA VAL A 169 -2.76 12.04 8.84
C VAL A 169 -2.38 13.39 8.24
N ALA A 170 -1.74 14.23 9.07
CA ALA A 170 -1.21 15.52 8.67
C ALA A 170 0.31 15.43 8.49
N ILE A 171 0.79 15.69 7.28
CA ILE A 171 2.21 15.66 6.92
C ILE A 171 2.68 17.11 6.75
N PRO A 172 3.65 17.59 7.54
CA PRO A 172 4.13 18.96 7.43
C PRO A 172 4.88 19.18 6.12
N VAL A 173 4.68 20.35 5.49
CA VAL A 173 5.32 20.68 4.20
C VAL A 173 6.55 21.54 4.42
N CYS A 174 7.61 21.25 3.67
CA CYS A 174 8.84 22.02 3.68
C CYS A 174 8.59 23.42 3.10
N PRO A 175 8.86 24.50 3.84
CA PRO A 175 8.65 25.86 3.35
C PRO A 175 9.66 26.29 2.28
N LYS A 176 10.76 25.56 2.10
CA LYS A 176 11.79 25.89 1.09
C LYS A 176 11.48 25.33 -0.29
N CYS A 177 11.03 24.08 -0.39
CA CYS A 177 10.84 23.41 -1.67
C CYS A 177 9.45 22.79 -1.86
N GLY A 178 8.57 22.86 -0.86
CA GLY A 178 7.24 22.26 -0.93
C GLY A 178 7.20 20.73 -0.82
N GLY A 179 8.33 20.08 -0.57
CA GLY A 179 8.39 18.62 -0.31
C GLY A 179 7.94 18.27 1.11
N ASP A 180 7.74 16.98 1.37
CA ASP A 180 7.26 16.50 2.68
C ASP A 180 8.34 16.61 3.76
N LEU A 181 7.95 16.92 4.98
CA LEU A 181 8.83 16.84 6.15
C LEU A 181 8.60 15.52 6.89
N LEU A 182 9.64 14.71 6.93
CA LEU A 182 9.65 13.38 7.53
C LEU A 182 10.40 13.41 8.87
N ILE A 183 9.98 12.59 9.83
CA ILE A 183 10.72 12.38 11.07
C ILE A 183 11.99 11.59 10.74
N ARG A 184 13.14 12.13 11.14
CA ARG A 184 14.46 11.51 11.00
C ARG A 184 15.16 11.47 12.34
N GLU A 185 16.02 10.47 12.52
CA GLU A 185 16.86 10.36 13.72
C GLU A 185 18.23 10.98 13.48
N GLY A 186 18.71 11.74 14.46
CA GLY A 186 20.04 12.34 14.45
C GLY A 186 20.72 12.23 15.81
N LYS A 187 21.97 12.70 15.87
CA LYS A 187 22.80 12.65 17.09
C LYS A 187 22.15 13.30 18.32
N TYR A 188 21.21 14.23 18.11
CA TYR A 188 20.54 14.99 19.17
C TYR A 188 19.06 14.60 19.35
N GLY A 189 18.66 13.44 18.83
CA GLY A 189 17.27 12.98 18.85
C GLY A 189 16.54 13.17 17.51
N GLN A 190 15.22 13.04 17.55
CA GLN A 190 14.35 13.12 16.38
C GLN A 190 14.18 14.57 15.91
N PHE A 191 14.13 14.76 14.59
CA PHE A 191 13.88 16.05 13.96
C PHE A 191 13.08 15.87 12.66
N LEU A 192 12.46 16.93 12.16
CA LEU A 192 11.81 16.95 10.85
C LEU A 192 12.82 17.35 9.78
N GLY A 193 13.01 16.51 8.77
CA GLY A 193 13.86 16.77 7.61
C GLY A 193 13.10 16.67 6.29
N CYS A 194 13.49 17.47 5.30
CA CYS A 194 12.88 17.45 3.97
C CYS A 194 13.10 16.11 3.25
N SER A 195 12.04 15.58 2.62
CA SER A 195 12.09 14.38 1.79
C SER A 195 12.99 14.55 0.56
N ASN A 196 13.12 15.78 0.04
CA ASN A 196 13.98 16.12 -1.11
C ASN A 196 15.47 16.29 -0.73
N TYR A 197 15.86 15.94 0.49
CA TYR A 197 17.28 15.94 0.89
C TYR A 197 18.03 14.76 0.26
N ARG A 198 19.15 15.04 -0.41
CA ARG A 198 20.11 14.07 -0.94
C ARG A 198 21.52 14.52 -0.55
N SER A 199 22.31 13.65 0.07
CA SER A 199 23.64 14.01 0.58
C SER A 199 24.60 14.48 -0.52
N ASP A 200 24.46 13.90 -1.73
CA ASP A 200 25.45 14.03 -2.79
C ASP A 200 25.01 14.98 -3.91
N ASP A 201 23.90 15.70 -3.73
CA ASP A 201 23.29 16.55 -4.75
C ASP A 201 23.33 18.02 -4.37
N VAL A 202 23.82 18.86 -5.28
CA VAL A 202 23.89 20.33 -5.12
C VAL A 202 22.49 20.95 -5.08
N ILE A 203 21.49 20.30 -5.69
CA ILE A 203 20.10 20.76 -5.77
C ILE A 203 19.25 20.17 -4.61
N SER A 204 19.89 19.60 -3.59
CA SER A 204 19.20 19.02 -2.43
C SER A 204 18.59 20.07 -1.50
N CYS A 205 17.43 19.75 -0.90
CA CYS A 205 16.82 20.61 0.10
C CYS A 205 17.32 20.29 1.51
N ASN A 206 18.11 21.20 2.10
CA ASN A 206 18.69 21.05 3.44
C ASN A 206 17.81 21.62 4.58
N TYR A 207 16.49 21.73 4.38
CA TYR A 207 15.61 22.23 5.43
C TYR A 207 15.40 21.19 6.52
N THR A 208 15.56 21.63 7.77
CA THR A 208 15.22 20.85 8.96
C THR A 208 14.49 21.71 9.99
N ARG A 209 13.67 21.09 10.83
CA ARG A 209 12.94 21.72 11.94
C ARG A 209 13.01 20.81 13.16
N LYS A 210 13.13 21.37 14.36
CA LYS A 210 13.00 20.58 15.61
C LYS A 210 11.54 20.16 15.81
N ILE A 211 11.36 18.99 16.42
CA ILE A 211 10.06 18.49 16.88
C ILE A 211 9.78 19.09 18.26
#